data_AF-A0A9D6K8U3-F1
#
_entry.id   AF-A0A9D6K8U3-F1
#
_cell.length_a   1.000
_cell.length_b   1.000
_cell.length_c   1.000
_cell.angle_alpha   90.00
_cell.angle_beta   90.00
_cell.angle_gamma   90.00
#
_symmetry.space_group_name_H-M   'P 1'
#
loop_
_entity.id
_entity.type
_entity.pdbx_description
1 polymer ?
#
loop_
_entity_poly.entity_id
_entity_poly.type
_entity_poly.pdbx_seq_one_letter_code
_entity_poly.pdbx_strand_id
1 'polypeptide(L)'
;MLAQIQKEYGNKVRHIYKDFPLPGQMQSEPAAISARCAAKLGKFWEYHDELYNNQSSLGPALFTQIADKLKLPKDEWKKCTQDNQTREVVRKDHGEGMSLGVT
;
A
#
# COMPACT_ATOMS: atom_id res chain seq x y z
N MET A 1 -6.10 -12.88 7.96
CA MET A 1 -6.81 -13.48 6.80
C MET A 1 -5.85 -14.12 5.78
N LEU A 2 -4.77 -13.45 5.36
CA LEU A 2 -3.82 -13.97 4.36
C LEU A 2 -3.10 -15.27 4.75
N ALA A 3 -2.72 -15.42 6.02
CA ALA A 3 -2.06 -16.62 6.51
C ALA A 3 -2.88 -17.91 6.30
N GLN A 4 -4.21 -17.81 6.31
CA GLN A 4 -5.08 -18.97 6.16
C GLN A 4 -5.20 -19.41 4.70
N ILE A 5 -5.37 -18.48 3.76
CA ILE A 5 -5.40 -18.78 2.33
C ILE A 5 -4.07 -19.39 1.86
N GLN A 6 -2.94 -18.85 2.33
CA GLN A 6 -1.62 -19.43 2.01
C GLN A 6 -1.45 -20.85 2.58
N LYS A 7 -1.95 -21.10 3.79
CA LYS A 7 -1.91 -22.43 4.42
C LYS A 7 -2.75 -23.46 3.65
N GLU A 8 -3.92 -23.07 3.17
CA GLU A 8 -4.86 -23.97 2.51
C GLU A 8 -4.52 -24.23 1.04
N TYR A 9 -4.05 -23.20 0.31
CA TYR A 9 -3.85 -23.27 -1.14
C TYR A 9 -2.39 -23.28 -1.58
N GLY A 10 -1.44 -22.96 -0.68
CA GLY A 10 -0.01 -22.95 -0.98
C GLY A 10 0.31 -22.15 -2.25
N ASN A 11 1.04 -22.78 -3.17
CA ASN A 11 1.45 -22.17 -4.45
C ASN A 11 0.39 -22.27 -5.55
N LYS A 12 -0.82 -22.76 -5.27
CA LYS A 12 -1.88 -22.90 -6.28
C LYS A 12 -2.58 -21.57 -6.59
N VAL A 13 -2.33 -20.54 -5.78
CA VAL A 13 -2.97 -19.23 -5.90
C VAL A 13 -1.91 -18.14 -6.02
N ARG A 14 -2.23 -17.11 -6.79
CA ARG A 14 -1.48 -15.86 -6.82
C ARG A 14 -2.27 -14.81 -6.07
N HIS A 15 -1.67 -14.24 -5.04
CA HIS A 15 -2.26 -13.11 -4.33
C HIS A 15 -1.86 -11.80 -4.99
N ILE A 16 -2.85 -10.97 -5.33
CA ILE A 16 -2.67 -9.65 -5.92
C ILE A 16 -3.41 -8.64 -5.06
N TYR A 17 -2.70 -7.61 -4.59
CA TYR A 17 -3.31 -6.47 -3.90
C TYR A 17 -3.54 -5.33 -4.89
N LYS A 18 -4.73 -4.76 -4.86
CA LYS A 18 -5.18 -3.65 -5.69
C LYS A 18 -5.58 -2.47 -4.80
N ASP A 19 -5.06 -1.29 -5.07
CA ASP A 19 -5.37 -0.12 -4.25
C ASP A 19 -6.77 0.39 -4.54
N PHE A 20 -7.53 0.68 -3.49
CA PHE A 20 -8.84 1.30 -3.60
C PHE A 20 -8.98 2.41 -2.55
N PRO A 21 -8.23 3.52 -2.70
CA PRO A 21 -8.29 4.62 -1.75
C PRO A 21 -9.69 5.23 -1.71
N LEU A 22 -10.25 5.38 -0.52
CA LEU A 22 -11.65 5.79 -0.36
C LEU A 22 -11.81 7.30 -0.55
N PRO A 23 -12.76 7.75 -1.40
CA PRO A 23 -13.08 9.16 -1.54
C PRO A 23 -13.44 9.79 -0.18
N GLY A 24 -12.92 10.98 0.09
CA GLY A 24 -13.15 11.70 1.35
C GLY A 24 -12.22 11.30 2.50
N GLN A 25 -11.44 10.22 2.37
CA GLN A 25 -10.38 9.88 3.32
C GLN A 25 -9.04 10.43 2.88
N MET A 26 -8.67 11.61 3.41
CA MET A 26 -7.48 12.38 2.98
C MET A 26 -6.16 11.57 2.98
N GLN A 27 -6.03 10.59 3.88
CA GLN A 27 -4.80 9.80 4.02
C GLN A 27 -4.82 8.49 3.23
N SER A 28 -5.92 8.14 2.57
CA SER A 28 -6.07 6.85 1.89
C SER A 28 -5.18 6.73 0.66
N GLU A 29 -5.19 7.73 -0.23
CA GLU A 29 -4.30 7.76 -1.40
C GLU A 29 -2.81 7.89 -1.00
N PRO A 30 -2.41 8.80 -0.09
CA PRO A 30 -1.04 8.83 0.42
C PRO A 30 -0.56 7.49 1.01
N ALA A 31 -1.39 6.81 1.80
CA ALA A 31 -1.05 5.52 2.38
C ALA A 31 -0.82 4.44 1.30
N ALA A 32 -1.69 4.39 0.29
CA ALA A 32 -1.53 3.48 -0.85
C ALA A 32 -0.23 3.74 -1.61
N ILE A 33 0.07 5.00 -1.92
CA ILE A 33 1.33 5.41 -2.58
C ILE A 33 2.54 4.97 -1.74
N SER A 34 2.54 5.25 -0.44
CA SER A 34 3.62 4.88 0.48
C SER A 34 3.83 3.38 0.54
N ALA A 35 2.76 2.58 0.56
CA ALA A 35 2.83 1.12 0.51
C ALA A 35 3.40 0.63 -0.83
N ARG A 36 3.00 1.20 -1.97
CA ARG A 36 3.57 0.84 -3.29
C ARG A 36 5.04 1.19 -3.42
N CYS A 37 5.48 2.27 -2.81
CA CYS A 37 6.91 2.58 -2.74
C CYS A 37 7.67 1.58 -1.86
N ALA A 38 7.10 1.14 -0.74
CA ALA A 38 7.67 0.04 0.03
C ALA A 38 7.68 -1.28 -0.77
N ALA A 39 6.71 -1.51 -1.65
CA ALA A 39 6.68 -2.68 -2.54
C ALA A 39 7.87 -2.70 -3.50
N LYS A 40 8.23 -1.55 -4.11
CA LYS A 40 9.42 -1.43 -4.97
C LYS A 40 10.72 -1.78 -4.21
N LEU A 41 10.70 -1.66 -2.89
CA LEU A 41 11.81 -1.96 -1.98
C LEU A 41 11.66 -3.33 -1.27
N GLY A 42 10.71 -4.16 -1.71
CA GLY A 42 10.53 -5.53 -1.20
C GLY A 42 9.84 -5.64 0.16
N LYS A 43 9.15 -4.59 0.63
CA LYS A 43 8.55 -4.48 1.97
C LYS A 43 7.07 -4.11 1.96
N PHE A 44 6.34 -4.55 0.94
CA PHE A 44 4.92 -4.20 0.79
C PHE A 44 4.10 -4.65 2.00
N TRP A 45 4.16 -5.95 2.35
CA TRP A 45 3.28 -6.53 3.37
C TRP A 45 3.57 -5.97 4.75
N GLU A 46 4.85 -5.83 5.10
CA GLU A 46 5.23 -5.24 6.38
C GLU A 46 4.78 -3.77 6.48
N TYR A 47 4.91 -2.99 5.40
CA TYR A 47 4.45 -1.61 5.39
C TYR A 47 2.92 -1.51 5.45
N HIS A 48 2.24 -2.34 4.67
CA HIS A 48 0.79 -2.48 4.66
C HIS A 48 0.26 -2.79 6.07
N ASP A 49 0.82 -3.78 6.74
CA ASP A 49 0.34 -4.19 8.07
C ASP A 49 0.54 -3.07 9.10
N GLU A 50 1.63 -2.32 9.03
CA GLU A 50 1.84 -1.15 9.90
C GLU A 50 0.82 -0.04 9.64
N LEU A 51 0.41 0.22 8.39
CA LEU A 51 -0.66 1.17 8.09
C LEU A 51 -1.99 0.72 8.71
N TYR A 52 -2.34 -0.56 8.54
CA TYR A 52 -3.60 -1.11 9.05
C TYR A 52 -3.65 -1.16 10.58
N ASN A 53 -2.52 -1.42 11.23
CA ASN A 53 -2.40 -1.41 12.70
C ASN A 53 -2.45 -0.01 13.31
N ASN A 54 -2.20 1.04 12.51
CA ASN A 54 -2.10 2.43 12.98
C ASN A 54 -3.07 3.37 12.23
N GLN A 55 -4.25 2.87 11.82
CA GLN A 55 -5.22 3.61 11.00
C GLN A 55 -5.65 4.96 11.59
N SER A 56 -5.74 5.07 12.92
CA SER A 56 -6.10 6.33 13.60
C SER A 56 -5.03 7.43 13.47
N SER A 57 -3.82 7.06 13.09
CA SER A 57 -2.64 7.93 13.09
C SER A 57 -2.05 8.11 11.67
N LEU A 58 -2.81 7.74 10.63
CA LEU A 58 -2.36 7.89 9.24
C LEU A 58 -1.97 9.33 8.95
N GLY A 59 -0.81 9.48 8.29
CA GLY A 59 -0.27 10.77 7.96
C GLY A 59 1.23 10.71 7.64
N PRO A 60 1.80 11.81 7.10
CA PRO A 60 3.20 11.84 6.66
C PRO A 60 4.21 11.43 7.73
N ALA A 61 3.95 11.78 8.99
CA ALA A 61 4.80 11.43 10.12
C ALA A 61 4.83 9.91 10.33
N LEU A 62 3.66 9.27 10.41
CA LEU A 62 3.56 7.82 10.54
C LEU A 62 4.19 7.11 9.33
N PHE A 63 3.93 7.58 8.11
CA PHE A 63 4.48 6.96 6.91
C PHE A 63 6.01 6.93 6.91
N THR A 64 6.62 8.03 7.35
CA THR A 64 8.07 8.12 7.52
C THR A 64 8.55 7.21 8.65
N GLN A 65 7.85 7.18 9.80
CA GLN A 65 8.17 6.30 10.92
C GLN A 65 8.13 4.82 10.53
N ILE A 66 7.17 4.40 9.70
CA ILE A 66 7.08 3.02 9.20
C ILE A 66 8.27 2.73 8.28
N ALA A 67 8.60 3.64 7.35
CA ALA A 67 9.77 3.47 6.48
C ALA A 67 11.07 3.31 7.29
N ASP A 68 11.20 4.07 8.38
CA ASP A 68 12.33 3.99 9.31
C ASP A 68 12.36 2.65 10.05
N LYS A 69 11.23 2.24 10.62
CA LYS A 69 11.07 0.97 11.33
C LYS A 69 11.44 -0.22 10.45
N LEU A 70 11.07 -0.18 9.18
CA LEU A 70 11.35 -1.22 8.20
C LEU A 70 12.72 -1.08 7.52
N LYS A 71 13.51 -0.08 7.92
CA LYS A 71 14.86 0.21 7.38
C LYS A 71 14.86 0.37 5.85
N LEU A 72 13.83 1.00 5.30
CA LEU A 72 13.76 1.31 3.88
C LEU A 72 14.84 2.36 3.50
N PRO A 73 15.44 2.27 2.30
CA PRO A 73 16.23 3.37 1.74
C PRO A 73 15.37 4.64 1.61
N LYS A 74 15.44 5.52 2.61
CA LYS A 74 14.49 6.64 2.77
C LYS A 74 14.45 7.58 1.58
N ASP A 75 15.60 7.86 0.97
CA ASP A 75 15.68 8.76 -0.17
C ASP A 75 15.00 8.17 -1.41
N GLU A 76 15.18 6.86 -1.66
CA GLU A 76 14.50 6.16 -2.74
C GLU A 76 12.99 6.08 -2.49
N TRP A 77 12.60 5.73 -1.26
CA TRP A 77 11.20 5.69 -0.85
C TRP A 77 10.54 7.07 -1.01
N LYS A 78 11.16 8.12 -0.49
CA LYS A 78 10.65 9.50 -0.57
C LYS A 78 10.54 9.96 -2.02
N LYS A 79 11.57 9.72 -2.84
CA LYS A 79 11.53 10.02 -4.28
C LYS A 79 10.37 9.30 -4.96
N CYS A 80 10.16 8.03 -4.65
CA CYS A 80 9.04 7.25 -5.18
C CYS A 80 7.67 7.81 -4.75
N THR A 81 7.51 8.28 -3.51
CA THR A 81 6.23 8.84 -3.03
C THR A 81 5.85 10.15 -3.73
N GLN A 82 6.84 10.83 -4.31
CA GLN A 82 6.67 12.05 -5.08
C GLN A 82 6.54 11.79 -6.58
N ASP A 83 6.79 10.56 -7.04
CA ASP A 83 6.72 10.16 -8.43
C ASP A 83 5.26 10.00 -8.89
N ASN A 84 4.91 10.71 -9.96
CA ASN A 84 3.59 10.61 -10.59
C ASN A 84 3.30 9.19 -11.10
N GLN A 85 4.31 8.41 -11.51
CA GLN A 85 4.10 7.04 -11.95
C GLN A 85 3.48 6.17 -10.85
N THR A 86 3.87 6.37 -9.60
CA THR A 86 3.29 5.63 -8.46
C THR A 86 1.82 6.03 -8.25
N ARG A 87 1.49 7.32 -8.44
CA ARG A 87 0.10 7.81 -8.36
C ARG A 87 -0.78 7.18 -9.44
N GLU A 88 -0.27 7.09 -10.67
CA GLU A 88 -1.02 6.49 -11.77
C GLU A 88 -1.30 5.00 -11.55
N VAL A 89 -0.40 4.25 -10.90
CA VAL A 89 -0.66 2.86 -10.51
C VAL A 89 -1.85 2.78 -9.54
N VAL A 90 -1.85 3.60 -8.49
CA VAL A 90 -2.94 3.65 -7.50
C VAL A 90 -4.26 4.04 -8.16
N ARG A 91 -4.24 5.06 -9.04
CA ARG A 91 -5.44 5.50 -9.78
C ARG A 91 -5.97 4.43 -10.72
N LYS A 92 -5.09 3.69 -11.40
CA LYS A 92 -5.47 2.60 -12.28
C LYS A 92 -6.17 1.48 -11.53
N ASP A 93 -5.61 1.07 -10.38
CA ASP A 93 -6.23 0.05 -9.54
C ASP A 93 -7.60 0.50 -9.01
N HIS A 94 -7.71 1.76 -8.57
CA HIS A 94 -8.99 2.33 -8.16
C HIS A 94 -10.01 2.33 -9.31
N GLY A 95 -9.61 2.77 -10.51
CA GLY A 95 -10.47 2.78 -11.70
C GLY A 95 -10.93 1.38 -12.11
N GLU A 96 -10.06 0.38 -12.00
CA GLU A 96 -10.41 -1.03 -12.22
C GLU A 96 -11.47 -1.48 -11.22
N GLY A 97 -11.28 -1.20 -9.92
CA GLY A 97 -12.26 -1.50 -8.88
C GLY A 97 -13.63 -0.86 -9.15
N MET A 98 -13.64 0.41 -9.55
CA MET A 98 -14.88 1.11 -9.93
C MET A 98 -15.56 0.46 -11.14
N SER A 99 -14.80 0.05 -12.16
CA SER A 99 -15.34 -0.63 -13.35
C SER A 99 -15.95 -2.01 -13.05
N LEU A 100 -15.51 -2.64 -11.95
CA LEU A 100 -16.01 -3.92 -11.47
C LEU A 100 -17.18 -3.76 -10.47
N GLY A 101 -17.58 -2.51 -10.15
CA GLY A 101 -18.68 -2.24 -9.23
C GLY A 101 -18.35 -2.47 -7.76
N VAL A 102 -17.09 -2.34 -7.36
CA VAL A 102 -16.69 -2.38 -5.95
C VAL A 102 -17.31 -1.18 -5.22
N THR A 103 -17.99 -1.44 -4.09
CA THR A 103 -18.68 -0.45 -3.24
C THR A 103 -18.25 -0.56 -1.79
#